data_AF-A0A8S8XN42-F1
#
_entry.id   AF-A0A8S8XN42-F1
#
_cell.length_a   1.000
_cell.length_b   1.000
_cell.length_c   1.000
_cell.angle_alpha   90.00
_cell.angle_beta   90.00
_cell.angle_gamma   90.00
#
_symmetry.space_group_name_H-M   'P 1'
#
loop_
_entity.id
_entity.type
_entity.pdbx_description
1 polymer ?
#
loop_
_entity_poly.entity_id
_entity_poly.type
_entity_poly.pdbx_seq_one_letter_code
_entity_poly.pdbx_strand_id
1 'polypeptide(L)'
;MTPTLDKRLSMEVGGEVRGNFNVYFEGDSDSTDNQGPCQPTQTPNDCDWLNITLFKGQNKVYQHTETPWPSGQWKNIQFSYFIEEGNETWDGRDANPLIEITMKVKGDYKRATSYSPSGTPGPLKLN
;
A
#
# COMPACT_ATOMS: atom_id res chain seq x y z
N MET A 1 28.61 26.80 -20.41
CA MET A 1 27.28 26.17 -20.35
C MET A 1 27.45 24.83 -19.67
N THR A 2 26.85 24.65 -18.49
CA THR A 2 26.86 23.38 -17.76
C THR A 2 25.66 22.59 -18.26
N PRO A 3 25.85 21.44 -18.93
CA PRO A 3 24.71 20.64 -19.37
C PRO A 3 23.96 20.12 -18.14
N THR A 4 22.69 20.48 -18.01
CA THR A 4 21.77 19.85 -17.05
C THR A 4 21.29 18.54 -17.65
N LEU A 5 21.71 17.43 -17.04
CA LEU A 5 21.28 16.09 -17.42
C LEU A 5 19.79 15.91 -17.07
N ASP A 6 18.92 15.90 -18.08
CA ASP A 6 17.49 15.61 -17.91
C ASP A 6 17.32 14.09 -17.84
N LYS A 7 17.17 13.55 -16.63
CA LYS A 7 17.00 12.10 -16.41
C LYS A 7 15.56 11.73 -16.69
N ARG A 8 15.36 10.79 -17.61
CA ARG A 8 14.05 10.23 -17.94
C ARG A 8 14.12 8.71 -17.83
N LEU A 9 13.05 8.11 -17.35
CA LEU A 9 12.82 6.68 -17.44
C LEU A 9 11.97 6.44 -18.69
N SER A 10 12.54 5.74 -19.67
CA SER A 10 11.86 5.35 -20.89
C SER A 10 11.73 3.83 -20.88
N MET A 11 10.53 3.32 -21.04
CA MET A 11 10.23 1.89 -21.08
C MET A 11 9.53 1.55 -22.40
N GLU A 12 9.70 0.34 -22.90
CA GLU A 12 8.97 -0.12 -24.08
C GLU A 12 7.52 -0.46 -23.71
N VAL A 13 6.58 -0.26 -24.64
CA VAL A 13 5.20 -0.76 -24.48
C VAL A 13 5.25 -2.28 -24.35
N GLY A 14 4.55 -2.80 -23.33
CA GLY A 14 4.64 -4.20 -22.93
C GLY A 14 5.82 -4.53 -22.01
N GLY A 15 6.70 -3.57 -21.71
CA GLY A 15 7.69 -3.68 -20.64
C GLY A 15 7.01 -3.83 -19.27
N GLU A 16 7.67 -4.52 -18.33
CA GLU A 16 7.06 -4.85 -17.03
C GLU A 16 7.72 -4.05 -15.89
N VAL A 17 6.89 -3.39 -15.08
CA VAL A 17 7.25 -2.89 -13.75
C VAL A 17 6.76 -3.93 -12.74
N ARG A 18 7.69 -4.57 -12.06
CA ARG A 18 7.40 -5.59 -11.04
C ARG A 18 7.89 -5.14 -9.67
N GLY A 19 7.04 -5.29 -8.66
CA GLY A 19 7.42 -5.14 -7.27
C GLY A 19 7.23 -6.43 -6.50
N ASN A 20 8.14 -6.71 -5.58
CA ASN A 20 8.06 -7.83 -4.65
C ASN A 20 8.55 -7.34 -3.29
N PHE A 21 7.67 -7.38 -2.29
CA PHE A 21 7.98 -6.97 -0.92
C PHE A 21 7.19 -7.81 0.06
N ASN A 22 7.66 -7.87 1.31
CA ASN A 22 6.94 -8.55 2.36
C ASN A 22 6.21 -7.53 3.23
N VAL A 23 4.94 -7.81 3.51
CA VAL A 23 4.09 -6.99 4.37
C VAL A 23 3.75 -7.77 5.61
N TYR A 24 3.80 -7.08 6.74
CA TYR A 24 3.36 -7.59 8.02
C TYR A 24 2.48 -6.55 8.70
N PHE A 25 1.37 -7.01 9.27
CA PHE A 25 0.54 -6.19 10.14
C PHE A 25 0.04 -6.99 11.35
N GLU A 26 -0.23 -6.29 12.46
CA GLU A 26 -1.01 -6.83 13.58
C GLU A 26 -2.26 -5.98 13.80
N GLY A 27 -3.22 -6.50 14.54
CA GLY A 27 -4.55 -5.92 14.66
C GLY A 27 -5.46 -6.47 13.58
N ASP A 28 -6.30 -5.61 13.04
CA ASP A 28 -7.36 -5.95 12.11
C ASP A 28 -7.36 -4.97 10.94
N SER A 29 -7.65 -5.49 9.75
CA SER A 29 -7.71 -4.71 8.51
C SER A 29 -8.97 -5.00 7.71
N ASP A 30 -9.77 -5.99 8.13
CA ASP A 30 -10.94 -6.42 7.38
C ASP A 30 -12.16 -5.62 7.83
N SER A 31 -12.57 -4.64 7.03
CA SER A 31 -13.78 -3.86 7.28
C SER A 31 -15.05 -4.52 6.74
N THR A 32 -14.98 -5.75 6.22
CA THR A 32 -16.12 -6.43 5.58
C THR A 32 -16.79 -7.44 6.49
N ASP A 33 -16.16 -7.82 7.59
CA ASP A 33 -16.73 -8.73 8.57
C ASP A 33 -17.18 -7.98 9.85
N ASN A 34 -17.99 -8.63 10.68
CA ASN A 34 -18.38 -8.08 11.99
C ASN A 34 -17.50 -8.67 13.11
N GLN A 35 -16.20 -8.88 12.86
CA GLN A 35 -15.24 -9.40 13.83
C GLN A 35 -14.09 -8.42 14.07
N GLY A 36 -13.52 -8.45 15.28
CA GLY A 36 -12.37 -7.61 15.60
C GLY A 36 -12.62 -6.09 15.68
N PRO A 37 -11.54 -5.29 15.80
CA PRO A 37 -11.56 -3.84 15.86
C PRO A 37 -12.18 -3.12 14.64
N CYS A 38 -12.15 -3.73 13.45
CA CYS A 38 -12.61 -3.14 12.20
C CYS A 38 -14.08 -3.50 11.91
N GLN A 39 -15.02 -2.87 12.63
CA GLN A 39 -16.44 -3.17 12.45
C GLN A 39 -17.08 -2.23 11.41
N PRO A 40 -17.70 -2.72 10.32
CA PRO A 40 -18.35 -1.87 9.31
C PRO A 40 -19.49 -1.03 9.88
N THR A 41 -20.15 -1.53 10.93
CA THR A 41 -21.32 -0.88 11.56
C THR A 41 -20.94 0.11 12.67
N GLN A 42 -19.75 -0.01 13.26
CA GLN A 42 -19.35 0.79 14.42
C GLN A 42 -18.24 1.78 14.05
N THR A 43 -17.40 1.43 13.09
CA THR A 43 -16.20 2.16 12.70
C THR A 43 -16.06 2.15 11.16
N PRO A 44 -17.01 2.75 10.43
CA PRO A 44 -17.00 2.74 8.98
C PRO A 44 -15.77 3.49 8.45
N ASN A 45 -15.02 2.86 7.53
CA ASN A 45 -13.80 3.39 6.88
C ASN A 45 -12.56 3.52 7.79
N ASP A 46 -12.56 2.91 8.97
CA ASP A 46 -11.39 2.90 9.86
C ASP A 46 -10.28 1.96 9.39
N CYS A 47 -10.60 1.03 8.47
CA CYS A 47 -9.70 0.01 7.97
C CYS A 47 -9.81 -0.08 6.45
N ASP A 48 -8.66 -0.28 5.81
CA ASP A 48 -8.52 -0.38 4.36
C ASP A 48 -7.49 -1.47 4.09
N TRP A 49 -7.85 -2.40 3.21
CA TRP A 49 -6.93 -3.43 2.74
C TRP A 49 -5.69 -2.82 2.09
N LEU A 50 -4.64 -3.63 1.94
CA LEU A 50 -3.41 -3.19 1.30
C LEU A 50 -3.68 -2.79 -0.16
N ASN A 51 -3.42 -1.53 -0.47
CA ASN A 51 -3.52 -0.96 -1.80
C ASN A 51 -2.13 -0.55 -2.29
N ILE A 52 -1.81 -0.99 -3.50
CA ILE A 52 -0.60 -0.62 -4.23
C ILE A 52 -1.04 0.21 -5.41
N THR A 53 -0.61 1.46 -5.47
CA THR A 53 -0.98 2.37 -6.55
C THR A 53 0.27 2.89 -7.22
N LEU A 54 0.33 2.77 -8.55
CA LEU A 54 1.38 3.36 -9.35
C LEU A 54 0.84 4.62 -10.01
N PHE A 55 1.57 5.72 -9.84
CA PHE A 55 1.26 7.02 -10.41
C PHE A 55 2.36 7.48 -11.35
N LYS A 56 1.93 8.03 -12.50
CA LYS A 56 2.75 8.83 -13.41
C LYS A 56 2.43 10.29 -13.15
N GLY A 57 3.30 10.99 -12.41
CA GLY A 57 3.00 12.32 -11.90
C GLY A 57 1.80 12.28 -10.96
N GLN A 58 0.73 12.98 -11.31
CA GLN A 58 -0.53 12.97 -10.54
C GLN A 58 -1.54 11.91 -11.03
N ASN A 59 -1.26 11.25 -12.15
CA ASN A 59 -2.19 10.32 -12.77
C ASN A 59 -1.97 8.91 -12.25
N LYS A 60 -3.02 8.30 -11.68
CA LYS A 60 -3.03 6.88 -11.34
C LYS A 60 -3.06 6.05 -12.62
N VAL A 61 -2.04 5.23 -12.83
CA VAL A 61 -1.94 4.35 -14.01
C VAL A 61 -2.19 2.88 -13.68
N TYR A 62 -2.04 2.50 -12.41
CA TYR A 62 -2.32 1.13 -11.96
C TYR A 62 -2.70 1.11 -10.48
N GLN A 63 -3.59 0.18 -10.12
CA GLN A 63 -3.97 -0.09 -8.75
C GLN A 63 -4.16 -1.59 -8.55
N HIS A 64 -3.58 -2.12 -7.49
CA HIS A 64 -3.77 -3.48 -7.02
C HIS A 64 -4.22 -3.44 -5.57
N THR A 65 -5.34 -4.11 -5.27
CA THR A 65 -5.84 -4.26 -3.90
C THR A 65 -5.68 -5.71 -3.51
N GLU A 66 -4.94 -5.95 -2.43
CA GLU A 66 -4.75 -7.29 -1.91
C GLU A 66 -5.92 -7.69 -1.01
N THR A 67 -6.35 -8.95 -1.09
CA THR A 67 -7.30 -9.50 -0.11
C THR A 67 -6.66 -9.60 1.28
N PRO A 68 -7.44 -9.42 2.35
CA PRO A 68 -6.91 -9.48 3.70
C PRO A 68 -6.35 -10.87 3.98
N TRP A 69 -5.33 -10.93 4.83
CA TRP A 69 -4.71 -12.18 5.28
C TRP A 69 -4.64 -12.21 6.80
N PRO A 70 -4.44 -13.39 7.42
CA PRO A 70 -4.39 -13.49 8.87
C PRO A 70 -3.35 -12.54 9.48
N SER A 71 -3.74 -11.81 10.53
CA SER A 71 -2.85 -10.87 11.21
C SER A 71 -1.72 -11.58 11.95
N GLY A 72 -0.62 -10.86 12.20
CA GLY A 72 0.57 -11.41 12.84
C GLY A 72 1.40 -12.33 11.93
N GLN A 73 1.15 -12.32 10.62
CA GLN A 73 1.87 -13.12 9.63
C GLN A 73 2.48 -12.24 8.53
N TRP A 74 3.69 -12.60 8.11
CA TRP A 74 4.30 -12.03 6.90
C TRP A 74 3.63 -12.62 5.67
N LYS A 75 3.26 -11.75 4.72
CA LYS A 75 2.79 -12.14 3.40
C LYS A 75 3.70 -11.53 2.35
N ASN A 76 4.11 -12.34 1.38
CA ASN A 76 4.80 -11.86 0.21
C ASN A 76 3.78 -11.27 -0.78
N ILE A 77 3.97 -10.01 -1.14
CA ILE A 77 3.10 -9.28 -2.06
C ILE A 77 3.85 -9.02 -3.35
N GLN A 78 3.24 -9.41 -4.45
CA GLN A 78 3.78 -9.25 -5.79
C GLN A 78 2.77 -8.53 -6.66
N PHE A 79 3.24 -7.52 -7.38
CA PHE A 79 2.44 -6.85 -8.40
C PHE A 79 3.26 -6.71 -9.68
N SER A 80 2.54 -6.73 -10.79
CA SER A 80 3.09 -6.57 -12.13
C SER A 80 2.22 -5.59 -12.90
N TYR A 81 2.82 -4.51 -13.35
CA TYR A 81 2.22 -3.54 -14.27
C TYR A 81 2.95 -3.61 -15.60
N PHE A 82 2.19 -3.75 -16.68
CA PHE A 82 2.73 -3.70 -18.04
C PHE A 82 2.54 -2.28 -18.58
N ILE A 83 3.60 -1.73 -19.16
CA ILE A 83 3.58 -0.38 -19.73
C ILE A 83 2.63 -0.35 -20.91
N GLU A 84 1.64 0.52 -20.83
CA GLU A 84 0.65 0.78 -21.86
C GLU A 84 1.09 1.93 -22.78
N GLU A 85 0.49 2.01 -23.96
CA GLU A 85 0.70 3.14 -24.87
C GLU A 85 0.29 4.47 -24.21
N GLY A 86 1.16 5.48 -24.29
CA GLY A 86 1.04 6.76 -23.59
C GLY A 86 1.71 6.79 -22.20
N ASN A 87 2.13 5.62 -21.68
CA ASN A 87 2.81 5.47 -20.39
C ASN A 87 4.28 5.04 -20.53
N GLU A 88 4.88 5.16 -21.71
CA GLU A 88 6.27 4.77 -22.00
C GLU A 88 7.33 5.71 -21.43
N THR A 89 7.03 7.01 -21.31
CA THR A 89 7.98 8.04 -20.87
C THR A 89 7.61 8.60 -19.51
N TRP A 90 8.58 8.65 -18.61
CA TRP A 90 8.47 9.14 -17.24
C TRP A 90 9.63 10.10 -16.96
N ASP A 91 9.36 11.25 -16.35
CA ASP A 91 10.35 12.30 -16.12
C ASP A 91 10.16 13.00 -14.78
N GLY A 92 11.17 13.76 -14.35
CA GLY A 92 11.11 14.47 -13.07
C GLY A 92 10.26 15.74 -13.06
N ARG A 93 9.57 16.12 -14.15
CA ARG A 93 8.85 17.39 -14.25
C ARG A 93 7.36 17.21 -13.97
N ASP A 94 6.71 16.36 -14.74
CA ASP A 94 5.26 16.15 -14.72
C ASP A 94 4.88 14.67 -14.76
N ALA A 95 5.83 13.78 -15.06
CA ALA A 95 5.61 12.35 -15.16
C ALA A 95 6.45 11.53 -14.17
N ASN A 96 6.66 12.04 -12.94
CA ASN A 96 7.53 11.38 -11.96
C ASN A 96 6.87 10.07 -11.48
N PRO A 97 7.56 8.92 -11.53
CA PRO A 97 7.01 7.68 -11.00
C PRO A 97 6.87 7.72 -9.48
N LEU A 98 5.70 7.35 -8.98
CA LEU A 98 5.44 7.12 -7.57
C LEU A 98 4.72 5.79 -7.39
N ILE A 99 5.28 4.93 -6.54
CA ILE A 99 4.59 3.73 -6.05
C ILE A 99 4.17 4.04 -4.62
N GLU A 100 2.86 4.07 -4.40
CA GLU A 100 2.25 4.27 -3.09
C GLU A 100 1.72 2.94 -2.56
N ILE A 101 2.14 2.58 -1.35
CA ILE A 101 1.70 1.39 -0.64
C ILE A 101 0.96 1.87 0.60
N THR A 102 -0.34 1.62 0.66
CA THR A 102 -1.21 2.09 1.76
C THR A 102 -2.00 0.93 2.33
N MET A 103 -2.22 0.98 3.64
CA MET A 103 -3.08 0.06 4.37
C MET A 103 -3.53 0.77 5.64
N LYS A 104 -4.78 0.63 6.04
CA LYS A 104 -5.26 1.09 7.35
C LYS A 104 -5.59 -0.11 8.20
N VAL A 105 -4.92 -0.18 9.34
CA VAL A 105 -5.02 -1.29 10.28
C VAL A 105 -5.39 -0.72 11.64
N LYS A 106 -6.26 -1.42 12.36
CA LYS A 106 -6.75 -1.03 13.67
C LYS A 106 -6.44 -2.09 14.71
N GLY A 107 -5.82 -1.68 15.81
CA GLY A 107 -5.67 -2.49 17.01
C GLY A 107 -6.75 -2.19 18.04
N ASP A 108 -6.88 -3.06 19.05
CA ASP A 108 -7.74 -2.89 20.23
C ASP A 108 -6.95 -2.64 21.53
N TYR A 109 -5.66 -2.30 21.42
CA TYR A 109 -4.81 -2.03 22.58
C TYR A 109 -5.37 -0.93 23.48
N LYS A 110 -5.55 -1.26 24.76
CA LYS A 110 -5.98 -0.33 25.82
C LYS A 110 -4.92 -0.30 26.91
N ARG A 111 -4.31 0.87 27.11
CA ARG A 111 -3.42 1.12 28.25
C ARG A 111 -4.27 1.51 29.46
N ALA A 112 -4.42 0.61 30.43
CA ALA A 112 -5.10 0.95 31.67
C ALA A 112 -4.15 1.69 32.62
N THR A 113 -4.66 2.74 33.27
CA THR A 113 -3.92 3.54 34.28
C THR A 113 -3.85 2.85 35.64
N SER A 114 -4.67 1.81 35.88
CA SER A 114 -4.79 1.08 37.16
C SER A 114 -4.83 -0.45 37.02
N TYR A 115 -4.76 -0.99 35.79
CA TYR A 115 -4.81 -2.43 35.48
C TYR A 115 -3.71 -2.79 34.47
N SER A 116 -3.41 -4.09 34.32
CA SER A 116 -2.54 -4.57 33.25
C SER A 116 -3.11 -4.18 31.87
N PRO A 117 -2.26 -3.72 30.93
CA PRO A 117 -2.72 -3.43 29.57
C PRO A 117 -3.29 -4.68 28.89
N SER A 118 -4.23 -4.48 27.96
CA SER A 118 -4.88 -5.54 27.19
C SER A 118 -5.04 -5.17 25.71
N GLY A 119 -5.23 -6.17 24.85
CA GLY A 119 -5.44 -5.97 23.40
C GLY A 119 -4.15 -5.98 22.59
N THR A 120 -4.30 -5.88 21.28
CA THR A 120 -3.23 -5.95 20.26
C THR A 120 -3.02 -4.57 19.63
N PRO A 121 -1.77 -4.11 19.43
CA PRO A 121 -1.50 -2.90 18.68
C PRO A 121 -1.81 -3.08 17.18
N GLY A 122 -1.91 -1.97 16.43
CA GLY A 122 -2.15 -1.98 14.98
C GLY A 122 -0.95 -1.55 14.12
N PRO A 123 0.26 -2.13 14.25
CA PRO A 123 1.42 -1.75 13.45
C PRO A 123 1.35 -2.30 12.02
N LEU A 124 1.82 -1.51 11.06
CA LEU A 124 2.14 -1.92 9.68
C LEU A 124 3.67 -1.89 9.49
N LYS A 125 4.24 -2.94 8.90
CA LYS A 125 5.67 -3.07 8.61
C LYS A 125 5.88 -3.56 7.18
N LEU A 126 6.91 -3.01 6.53
CA LEU A 126 7.33 -3.32 5.17
C LEU A 126 8.81 -3.71 5.19
N ASN A 127 9.18 -4.85 4.58
CA ASN A 127 10.55 -5.36 4.46
C ASN A 127 10.85 -5.91 3.07
#